data_AF-A0A847DA10-F1
#
_entry.id   AF-A0A847DA10-F1
#
_cell.length_a   1.000
_cell.length_b   1.000
_cell.length_c   1.000
_cell.angle_alpha   90.00
_cell.angle_beta   90.00
_cell.angle_gamma   90.00
#
_symmetry.space_group_name_H-M   'P 1'
#
loop_
_entity.id
_entity.type
_entity.pdbx_description
1 polymer ?
#
loop_
_entity_poly.entity_id
_entity_poly.type
_entity_poly.pdbx_seq_one_letter_code
_entity_poly.pdbx_strand_id
1 'polypeptide(L)'
;MFKKRSFWKVFKCIILVMIISCLSISMSAEEKKRKEPHNLKNSIELRVEHSWDMDSKILDIYARLVRYQTAEQDNYNNENNLNVREKDYLKVSITDMRYTTQNVYNEFIKKRHGKYLELDRIEKCVNNDDICSLMYQVQWSDSIDVKDSTFNKDFGKKAFYLEYFVKVQFDDEEISYKAFAVYPQYDLKALPIIIDPVIPQINILANDKLPPVSSPWYDYISGSHYWKMQKNIKERIIKNEPMVPNDAPIGHLPGDEVNESIELDREFYNSFRNK
;
A
#
# COMPACT_ATOMS: atom_id res chain seq x y z
N MET A 1 37.01 48.08 -67.19
CA MET A 1 36.87 46.67 -67.61
C MET A 1 37.07 45.77 -66.39
N PHE A 2 36.01 45.48 -65.63
CA PHE A 2 36.10 44.71 -64.39
C PHE A 2 36.20 43.21 -64.67
N LYS A 3 37.22 42.56 -64.08
CA LYS A 3 37.54 41.13 -64.25
C LYS A 3 36.41 40.23 -63.73
N LYS A 4 35.50 39.83 -64.63
CA LYS A 4 34.36 38.90 -64.42
C LYS A 4 34.74 37.47 -63.99
N ARG A 5 36.02 37.12 -63.84
CA ARG A 5 36.46 35.73 -63.58
C ARG A 5 36.54 35.32 -62.10
N SER A 6 36.46 36.26 -61.14
CA SER A 6 36.59 35.91 -59.71
C SER A 6 35.25 35.55 -59.04
N PHE A 7 34.14 36.15 -59.49
CA PHE A 7 32.82 35.97 -58.88
C PHE A 7 32.31 34.52 -58.94
N TRP A 8 32.60 33.79 -60.03
CA TRP A 8 32.14 32.42 -60.21
C TRP A 8 32.85 31.40 -59.30
N LYS A 9 34.07 31.68 -58.82
CA LYS A 9 34.75 30.79 -57.87
C LYS A 9 34.17 30.91 -56.47
N VAL A 10 33.87 32.14 -56.04
CA VAL A 10 33.27 32.39 -54.73
C VAL A 10 31.85 31.82 -54.66
N PHE A 11 31.07 31.97 -55.73
CA PHE A 11 29.69 31.46 -55.77
C PHE A 11 29.61 29.93 -55.72
N LYS A 12 30.54 29.21 -56.36
CA LYS A 12 30.60 27.74 -56.28
C LYS A 12 30.95 27.24 -54.87
N CYS A 13 31.82 27.93 -54.13
CA CYS A 13 32.14 27.55 -52.75
C CYS A 13 30.92 27.71 -51.81
N ILE A 14 30.14 28.78 -51.97
CA ILE A 14 28.96 29.01 -51.11
C ILE A 14 27.88 27.95 -51.32
N ILE A 15 27.62 27.58 -52.59
CA ILE A 15 26.64 26.52 -52.91
C ILE A 15 27.09 25.16 -52.36
N LEU A 16 28.39 24.83 -52.46
CA LEU A 16 28.90 23.55 -51.96
C LEU A 16 28.77 23.45 -50.43
N VAL A 17 29.04 24.54 -49.70
CA VAL A 17 28.91 24.57 -48.23
C VAL A 17 27.44 24.46 -47.79
N MET A 18 26.50 25.08 -48.51
CA MET A 18 25.06 24.92 -48.22
C MET A 18 24.56 23.50 -48.49
N ILE A 19 25.01 22.84 -49.55
CA ILE A 19 24.59 21.46 -49.87
C ILE A 19 25.12 20.47 -48.81
N ILE A 20 26.37 20.62 -48.35
CA ILE A 20 26.96 19.76 -47.32
C ILE A 20 26.27 19.94 -45.96
N SER A 21 25.89 21.17 -45.61
CA SER A 21 25.19 21.43 -44.34
C SER A 21 23.74 20.93 -44.35
N CYS A 22 23.04 20.97 -45.50
CA CYS A 22 21.72 20.35 -45.63
C CYS A 22 21.77 18.81 -45.54
N LEU A 23 22.77 18.14 -46.12
CA LEU A 23 22.91 16.68 -46.05
C LEU A 23 23.23 16.18 -44.63
N SER A 24 23.93 16.97 -43.83
CA SER A 24 24.29 16.63 -42.45
C SER A 24 23.08 16.64 -41.49
N ILE A 25 22.08 17.46 -41.78
CA ILE A 25 20.85 17.58 -40.96
C ILE A 25 19.88 16.43 -41.27
N SER A 26 19.84 15.97 -42.52
CA SER A 26 18.97 14.86 -42.95
C SER A 26 19.35 13.51 -42.34
N MET A 27 20.65 13.20 -42.24
CA MET A 27 21.10 11.92 -41.67
C MET A 27 20.84 11.81 -40.16
N SER A 28 20.82 12.93 -39.43
CA SER A 28 20.53 12.92 -37.98
C SER A 28 19.05 12.66 -37.66
N ALA A 29 18.14 12.96 -38.59
CA ALA A 29 16.71 12.73 -38.40
C ALA A 29 16.27 11.29 -38.72
N GLU A 30 16.94 10.61 -39.64
CA GLU A 30 16.60 9.23 -40.03
C GLU A 30 17.24 8.17 -39.13
N GLU A 31 18.43 8.43 -38.59
CA GLU A 31 19.10 7.48 -37.69
C GLU A 31 18.45 7.42 -36.28
N LYS A 32 17.65 8.43 -35.93
CA LYS A 32 16.84 8.46 -34.69
C LYS A 32 15.53 7.66 -34.76
N LYS A 33 15.11 7.22 -35.95
CA LYS A 33 13.88 6.41 -36.13
C LYS A 33 14.13 4.90 -36.21
N ARG A 34 15.40 4.44 -36.23
CA ARG A 34 15.75 3.02 -36.45
C ARG A 34 16.26 2.24 -35.23
N LYS A 35 16.33 2.86 -34.05
CA LYS A 35 16.63 2.16 -32.80
C LYS A 35 15.47 2.32 -31.82
N GLU A 36 14.49 1.43 -31.94
CA GLU A 36 13.90 0.66 -30.83
C GLU A 36 12.54 0.07 -31.25
N PRO A 37 12.50 -1.19 -31.68
CA PRO A 37 11.46 -2.11 -31.27
C PRO A 37 12.04 -3.01 -30.17
N HIS A 38 12.74 -2.43 -29.18
CA HIS A 38 13.03 -3.18 -27.96
C HIS A 38 11.76 -3.20 -27.10
N ASN A 39 10.97 -4.23 -27.41
CA ASN A 39 10.39 -5.11 -26.42
C ASN A 39 9.11 -4.61 -25.71
N LEU A 40 8.09 -4.32 -26.52
CA LEU A 40 6.71 -4.18 -26.05
C LEU A 40 6.26 -5.41 -25.23
N LYS A 41 6.77 -6.61 -25.55
CA LYS A 41 6.46 -7.85 -24.85
C LYS A 41 7.03 -7.86 -23.41
N ASN A 42 8.30 -7.48 -23.23
CA ASN A 42 8.86 -7.29 -21.88
C ASN A 42 8.13 -6.18 -21.10
N SER A 43 7.64 -5.13 -21.77
CA SER A 43 6.89 -4.07 -21.09
C SER A 43 5.51 -4.53 -20.59
N ILE A 44 4.92 -5.55 -21.21
CA ILE A 44 3.63 -6.14 -20.81
C ILE A 44 3.84 -7.19 -19.71
N GLU A 45 4.85 -8.06 -19.83
CA GLU A 45 5.19 -9.04 -18.80
C GLU A 45 5.62 -8.37 -17.49
N LEU A 46 6.43 -7.30 -17.55
CA LEU A 46 6.69 -6.45 -16.38
C LEU A 46 5.38 -5.90 -15.81
N ARG A 47 4.45 -5.38 -16.61
CA ARG A 47 3.19 -4.83 -16.05
C ARG A 47 2.34 -5.87 -15.32
N VAL A 48 2.34 -7.13 -15.77
CA VAL A 48 1.51 -8.19 -15.19
C VAL A 48 2.09 -8.73 -13.89
N GLU A 49 3.39 -9.07 -13.82
CA GLU A 49 3.97 -9.53 -12.53
C GLU A 49 3.92 -8.44 -11.47
N HIS A 50 4.06 -7.18 -11.89
CA HIS A 50 4.11 -6.05 -10.96
C HIS A 50 2.72 -5.68 -10.43
N SER A 51 1.65 -6.16 -11.05
CA SER A 51 0.32 -5.84 -10.55
C SER A 51 0.01 -6.55 -9.23
N TRP A 52 0.40 -7.83 -9.15
CA TRP A 52 0.14 -8.66 -7.98
C TRP A 52 0.89 -8.18 -6.73
N ASP A 53 2.11 -7.66 -6.87
CA ASP A 53 2.89 -7.11 -5.75
C ASP A 53 2.33 -5.76 -5.24
N MET A 54 1.68 -4.99 -6.10
CA MET A 54 1.06 -3.73 -5.70
C MET A 54 -0.23 -3.96 -4.92
N ASP A 55 -1.09 -4.84 -5.44
CA ASP A 55 -2.35 -5.21 -4.81
C ASP A 55 -2.09 -5.81 -3.42
N SER A 56 -1.10 -6.69 -3.30
CA SER A 56 -0.74 -7.33 -2.03
C SER A 56 -0.26 -6.31 -0.98
N LYS A 57 0.55 -5.31 -1.35
CA LYS A 57 1.01 -4.25 -0.44
C LYS A 57 -0.15 -3.40 0.08
N ILE A 58 -1.11 -3.06 -0.77
CA ILE A 58 -2.29 -2.29 -0.35
C ILE A 58 -3.12 -3.12 0.61
N LEU A 59 -3.43 -4.37 0.25
CA LEU A 59 -4.20 -5.27 1.10
C LEU A 59 -3.51 -5.48 2.46
N ASP A 60 -2.19 -5.65 2.47
CA ASP A 60 -1.39 -5.79 3.68
C ASP A 60 -1.48 -4.55 4.58
N ILE A 61 -1.39 -3.34 4.04
CA ILE A 61 -1.49 -2.09 4.83
C ILE A 61 -2.85 -1.98 5.53
N TYR A 62 -3.96 -2.22 4.82
CA TYR A 62 -5.28 -2.18 5.44
C TYR A 62 -5.53 -3.38 6.37
N ALA A 63 -4.99 -4.55 6.06
CA ALA A 63 -5.07 -5.71 6.94
C ALA A 63 -4.34 -5.45 8.26
N ARG A 64 -3.16 -4.82 8.23
CA ARG A 64 -2.44 -4.34 9.42
C ARG A 64 -3.29 -3.37 10.23
N LEU A 65 -3.95 -2.40 9.59
CA LEU A 65 -4.83 -1.46 10.30
C LEU A 65 -5.92 -2.18 11.08
N VAL A 66 -6.69 -3.04 10.40
CA VAL A 66 -7.77 -3.82 11.02
C VAL A 66 -7.23 -4.68 12.16
N ARG A 67 -6.08 -5.31 11.94
CA ARG A 67 -5.39 -6.17 12.90
C ARG A 67 -5.02 -5.42 14.19
N TYR A 68 -4.43 -4.23 14.09
CA TYR A 68 -4.00 -3.46 15.26
C TYR A 68 -5.14 -2.77 15.98
N GLN A 69 -6.17 -2.34 15.25
CA GLN A 69 -7.39 -1.85 15.88
C GLN A 69 -8.10 -2.97 16.65
N THR A 70 -8.18 -4.18 16.08
CA THR A 70 -8.76 -5.34 16.77
C THR A 70 -8.05 -5.63 18.09
N ALA A 71 -6.72 -5.60 18.09
CA ALA A 71 -5.92 -5.83 19.28
C ALA A 71 -6.14 -4.78 20.38
N GLU A 72 -6.22 -3.51 19.97
CA GLU A 72 -6.51 -2.39 20.87
C GLU A 72 -7.91 -2.54 21.48
N GLN A 73 -8.91 -2.84 20.65
CA GLN A 73 -10.29 -3.02 21.08
C GLN A 73 -10.47 -4.21 22.03
N ASP A 74 -9.81 -5.33 21.75
CA ASP A 74 -9.82 -6.51 22.62
C ASP A 74 -9.23 -6.20 23.99
N ASN A 75 -8.11 -5.46 24.02
CA ASN A 75 -7.51 -5.00 25.27
C ASN A 75 -8.46 -4.08 26.03
N TYR A 76 -9.05 -3.09 25.37
CA TYR A 76 -10.01 -2.17 25.97
C TYR A 76 -11.23 -2.92 26.55
N ASN A 77 -11.81 -3.86 25.79
CA ASN A 77 -12.95 -4.65 26.23
C ASN A 77 -12.60 -5.51 27.46
N ASN A 78 -11.42 -6.14 27.47
CA ASN A 78 -10.95 -6.96 28.59
C ASN A 78 -10.68 -6.12 29.84
N GLU A 79 -9.97 -4.99 29.72
CA GLU A 79 -9.66 -4.10 30.84
C GLU A 79 -10.93 -3.54 31.51
N ASN A 80 -11.99 -3.32 30.72
CA ASN A 80 -13.25 -2.75 31.20
C ASN A 80 -14.35 -3.79 31.47
N ASN A 81 -14.07 -5.09 31.35
CA ASN A 81 -15.05 -6.18 31.47
C ASN A 81 -16.29 -5.98 30.57
N LEU A 82 -16.09 -5.48 29.35
CA LEU A 82 -17.16 -5.26 28.37
C LEU A 82 -17.40 -6.52 27.54
N ASN A 83 -18.67 -6.73 27.17
CA ASN A 83 -19.01 -7.77 26.21
C ASN A 83 -18.56 -7.34 24.81
N VAL A 84 -17.92 -8.26 24.10
CA VAL A 84 -17.49 -8.09 22.71
C VAL A 84 -18.70 -7.94 21.78
N ARG A 85 -18.75 -6.87 20.98
CA ARG A 85 -19.77 -6.67 19.94
C ARG A 85 -19.11 -6.50 18.58
N GLU A 86 -19.77 -6.99 17.54
CA GLU A 86 -19.26 -6.92 16.17
C GLU A 86 -18.96 -5.49 15.69
N LYS A 87 -19.74 -4.50 16.17
CA LYS A 87 -19.59 -3.10 15.78
C LYS A 87 -18.40 -2.39 16.43
N ASP A 88 -17.81 -2.99 17.47
CA ASP A 88 -16.63 -2.42 18.14
C ASP A 88 -15.36 -2.56 17.26
N TYR A 89 -15.43 -3.33 16.18
CA TYR A 89 -14.29 -3.63 15.31
C TYR A 89 -14.36 -2.89 13.98
N LEU A 90 -13.22 -2.37 13.54
CA LEU A 90 -13.03 -1.78 12.23
C LEU A 90 -13.06 -2.88 11.17
N LYS A 91 -13.91 -2.69 10.16
CA LYS A 91 -13.96 -3.54 8.98
C LYS A 91 -13.61 -2.74 7.75
N VAL A 92 -12.76 -3.32 6.91
CA VAL A 92 -12.37 -2.73 5.64
C VAL A 92 -12.54 -3.78 4.54
N SER A 93 -13.18 -3.39 3.45
CA SER A 93 -13.25 -4.17 2.21
C SER A 93 -12.68 -3.35 1.07
N ILE A 94 -11.83 -3.98 0.26
CA ILE A 94 -11.22 -3.36 -0.91
C ILE A 94 -11.62 -4.13 -2.15
N THR A 95 -12.13 -3.42 -3.15
CA THR A 95 -12.59 -3.99 -4.42
C THR A 95 -12.13 -3.14 -5.60
N ASP A 96 -12.34 -3.66 -6.82
CA ASP A 96 -12.19 -2.91 -8.06
C ASP A 96 -10.82 -2.23 -8.26
N MET A 97 -9.73 -2.92 -7.89
CA MET A 97 -8.36 -2.46 -8.11
C MET A 97 -8.06 -2.35 -9.61
N ARG A 98 -7.74 -1.14 -10.08
CA ARG A 98 -7.52 -0.80 -11.50
C ARG A 98 -6.38 0.20 -11.68
N TYR A 99 -5.44 -0.14 -12.56
CA TYR A 99 -4.39 0.80 -12.97
C TYR A 99 -4.98 1.96 -13.77
N THR A 100 -4.55 3.18 -13.44
CA THR A 100 -5.02 4.40 -14.10
C THR A 100 -3.87 5.35 -14.41
N THR A 101 -4.19 6.39 -15.18
CA THR A 101 -3.26 7.47 -15.55
C THR A 101 -3.60 8.78 -14.82
N GLN A 102 -2.61 9.65 -14.77
CA GLN A 102 -2.47 10.80 -13.87
C GLN A 102 -3.64 11.82 -13.79
N ASN A 103 -4.53 11.86 -14.78
CA ASN A 103 -5.59 12.87 -14.84
C ASN A 103 -6.71 12.70 -13.81
N VAL A 104 -6.92 11.50 -13.24
CA VAL A 104 -7.99 11.25 -12.26
C VAL A 104 -7.67 11.84 -10.88
N TYR A 105 -6.38 11.95 -10.53
CA TYR A 105 -5.92 12.36 -9.20
C TYR A 105 -6.34 13.79 -8.81
N ASN A 106 -6.28 14.74 -9.75
CA ASN A 106 -6.51 16.16 -9.47
C ASN A 106 -7.96 16.50 -9.06
N GLU A 107 -8.92 15.64 -9.39
CA GLU A 107 -10.32 15.83 -9.01
C GLU A 107 -10.59 15.41 -7.56
N PHE A 108 -9.83 14.44 -7.05
CA PHE A 108 -10.02 13.88 -5.70
C PHE A 108 -9.48 14.78 -4.58
N ILE A 109 -8.36 15.45 -4.82
CA ILE A 109 -7.77 16.39 -3.83
C ILE A 109 -8.76 17.53 -3.50
N LYS A 110 -9.67 17.87 -4.41
CA LYS A 110 -10.55 19.04 -4.29
C LYS A 110 -11.84 18.78 -3.51
N LYS A 111 -12.21 17.54 -3.18
CA LYS A 111 -13.46 17.20 -2.51
C LYS A 111 -13.25 16.30 -1.30
N ARG A 112 -12.74 16.86 -0.21
CA ARG A 112 -12.85 16.27 1.12
C ARG A 112 -13.92 17.02 1.90
N HIS A 113 -15.17 16.56 1.75
CA HIS A 113 -16.27 16.98 2.60
C HIS A 113 -16.87 15.72 3.21
N GLY A 114 -16.93 15.65 4.54
CA GLY A 114 -17.51 14.53 5.26
C GLY A 114 -16.65 14.05 6.42
N LYS A 115 -17.13 12.99 7.07
CA LYS A 115 -16.46 12.30 8.17
C LYS A 115 -15.22 11.55 7.70
N TYR A 116 -14.27 11.41 8.61
CA TYR A 116 -13.07 10.60 8.42
C TYR A 116 -12.77 9.81 9.69
N LEU A 117 -11.99 8.74 9.55
CA LEU A 117 -11.41 7.98 10.64
C LEU A 117 -10.07 8.59 11.03
N GLU A 118 -10.01 9.09 12.25
CA GLU A 118 -8.78 9.43 12.92
C GLU A 118 -8.16 8.17 13.54
N LEU A 119 -6.86 8.03 13.33
CA LEU A 119 -6.03 6.97 13.87
C LEU A 119 -5.11 7.58 14.94
N ASP A 120 -5.21 7.09 16.16
CA ASP A 120 -4.25 7.39 17.22
C ASP A 120 -3.32 6.18 17.40
N ARG A 121 -2.01 6.42 17.22
CA ARG A 121 -0.97 5.38 17.28
C ARG A 121 -0.53 5.22 18.73
N ILE A 122 -0.81 4.07 19.32
CA ILE A 122 -0.44 3.74 20.69
C ILE A 122 0.75 2.78 20.67
N GLU A 123 1.80 3.12 21.40
CA GLU A 123 2.99 2.28 21.57
C GLU A 123 3.16 1.94 23.05
N LYS A 124 3.10 0.65 23.40
CA LYS A 124 3.26 0.16 24.78
C LYS A 124 4.51 -0.72 24.87
N CYS A 125 5.54 -0.26 25.57
CA CYS A 125 6.79 -1.01 25.76
C CYS A 125 6.81 -1.68 27.14
N VAL A 126 7.17 -2.97 27.20
CA VAL A 126 7.11 -3.74 28.45
C VAL A 126 8.29 -3.43 29.39
N ASN A 127 9.41 -2.94 28.84
CA ASN A 127 10.59 -2.43 29.57
C ASN A 127 11.28 -1.35 28.70
N ASN A 128 12.28 -0.62 29.23
CA ASN A 128 13.14 0.28 28.44
C ASN A 128 14.00 -0.45 27.37
N ASP A 129 13.76 -1.73 27.12
CA ASP A 129 14.55 -2.64 26.29
C ASP A 129 13.94 -2.84 24.89
N ASP A 130 13.55 -1.75 24.23
CA ASP A 130 13.22 -1.64 22.79
C ASP A 130 12.05 -2.48 22.22
N ILE A 131 11.42 -3.38 23.00
CA ILE A 131 10.29 -4.18 22.54
C ILE A 131 8.97 -3.51 22.91
N CYS A 132 8.30 -2.96 21.89
CA CYS A 132 7.04 -2.22 22.05
C CYS A 132 5.90 -2.86 21.26
N SER A 133 4.75 -3.07 21.89
CA SER A 133 3.51 -3.40 21.18
C SER A 133 2.96 -2.16 20.50
N LEU A 134 2.48 -2.32 19.26
CA LEU A 134 1.81 -1.27 18.50
C LEU A 134 0.31 -1.54 18.43
N MET A 135 -0.48 -0.51 18.70
CA MET A 135 -1.93 -0.52 18.67
C MET A 135 -2.42 0.75 17.97
N TYR A 136 -3.65 0.68 17.44
CA TYR A 136 -4.30 1.83 16.83
C TYR A 136 -5.69 2.00 17.41
N GLN A 137 -5.90 3.13 18.08
CA GLN A 137 -7.25 3.55 18.44
C GLN A 137 -7.85 4.29 17.25
N VAL A 138 -9.14 4.06 17.01
CA VAL A 138 -9.86 4.58 15.84
C VAL A 138 -11.10 5.32 16.29
N GLN A 139 -11.36 6.49 15.71
CA GLN A 139 -12.56 7.28 15.99
C GLN A 139 -13.03 8.06 14.76
N TRP A 140 -14.34 8.24 14.64
CA TRP A 140 -14.92 9.13 13.63
C TRP A 140 -14.73 10.59 14.04
N SER A 141 -14.36 11.44 13.08
CA SER A 141 -14.25 12.88 13.25
C SER A 141 -14.91 13.63 12.09
N ASP A 142 -15.50 14.79 12.40
CA ASP A 142 -16.24 15.64 11.46
C ASP A 142 -15.38 16.78 10.85
N SER A 143 -14.21 17.07 11.41
CA SER A 143 -13.40 18.24 11.02
C SER A 143 -11.99 17.87 10.57
N ILE A 144 -11.69 18.06 9.29
CA ILE A 144 -10.35 17.84 8.75
C ILE A 144 -9.50 19.09 9.04
N ASP A 145 -8.91 19.17 10.23
CA ASP A 145 -7.71 19.98 10.48
C ASP A 145 -6.43 19.18 10.16
N VAL A 146 -6.58 18.04 9.48
CA VAL A 146 -5.44 17.21 9.06
C VAL A 146 -4.68 17.96 7.97
N LYS A 147 -3.58 18.61 8.36
CA LYS A 147 -2.53 19.08 7.46
C LYS A 147 -1.78 17.89 6.86
N ASP A 148 -2.48 17.09 6.07
CA ASP A 148 -1.87 15.94 5.41
C ASP A 148 -0.97 16.43 4.27
N SER A 149 0.32 16.57 4.58
CA SER A 149 1.33 17.03 3.64
C SER A 149 1.47 16.13 2.40
N THR A 150 0.96 14.89 2.44
CA THR A 150 0.99 13.99 1.28
C THR A 150 0.13 14.47 0.11
N PHE A 151 -0.92 15.23 0.37
CA PHE A 151 -1.85 15.72 -0.67
C PHE A 151 -1.29 16.86 -1.53
N ASN A 152 -0.30 17.59 -1.02
CA ASN A 152 0.34 18.67 -1.76
C ASN A 152 1.63 18.23 -2.45
N LYS A 153 1.96 16.94 -2.43
CA LYS A 153 3.18 16.43 -3.04
C LYS A 153 2.95 16.22 -4.54
N ASP A 154 3.66 17.00 -5.35
CA ASP A 154 3.77 16.71 -6.79
C ASP A 154 4.58 15.42 -6.94
N PHE A 155 3.91 14.33 -7.31
CA PHE A 155 4.55 13.05 -7.61
C PHE A 155 5.27 13.04 -8.97
N GLY A 156 5.17 14.12 -9.74
CA GLY A 156 5.81 14.31 -11.03
C GLY A 156 5.20 13.42 -12.13
N LYS A 157 5.61 13.61 -13.39
CA LYS A 157 5.07 12.90 -14.58
C LYS A 157 5.36 11.38 -14.65
N LYS A 158 5.85 10.78 -13.57
CA LYS A 158 6.49 9.46 -13.56
C LYS A 158 6.05 8.64 -12.35
N ALA A 159 4.74 8.46 -12.24
CA ALA A 159 4.11 7.61 -11.23
C ALA A 159 3.09 6.67 -11.86
N PHE A 160 2.97 5.48 -11.30
CA PHE A 160 1.84 4.58 -11.56
C PHE A 160 0.77 4.81 -10.51
N TYR A 161 -0.48 4.81 -10.95
CA TYR A 161 -1.63 5.00 -10.10
C TYR A 161 -2.46 3.72 -10.12
N LEU A 162 -2.80 3.24 -8.93
CA LEU A 162 -3.74 2.15 -8.73
C LEU A 162 -4.97 2.73 -8.02
N GLU A 163 -6.09 2.81 -8.74
CA GLU A 163 -7.40 3.19 -8.20
C GLU A 163 -8.05 1.96 -7.58
N TYR A 164 -8.72 2.12 -6.45
CA TYR A 164 -9.52 1.05 -5.84
C TYR A 164 -10.69 1.63 -5.04
N PHE A 165 -11.70 0.79 -4.82
CA PHE A 165 -12.82 1.13 -3.95
C PHE A 165 -12.59 0.57 -2.56
N VAL A 166 -12.88 1.39 -1.56
CA VAL A 166 -12.79 1.01 -0.15
C VAL A 166 -14.17 1.18 0.47
N LYS A 167 -14.58 0.17 1.22
CA LYS A 167 -15.74 0.21 2.10
C LYS A 167 -15.25 0.03 3.53
N VAL A 168 -15.54 1.01 4.37
CA VAL A 168 -15.17 1.03 5.78
C VAL A 168 -16.42 0.98 6.63
N GLN A 169 -16.41 0.16 7.66
CA GLN A 169 -17.45 0.11 8.69
C GLN A 169 -16.79 0.13 10.07
N PHE A 170 -17.25 1.03 10.94
CA PHE A 170 -16.80 1.14 12.32
C PHE A 170 -17.89 1.79 13.16
N ASP A 171 -18.18 1.20 14.34
CA ASP A 171 -19.36 1.50 15.15
C ASP A 171 -20.66 1.36 14.31
N ASP A 172 -21.54 2.36 14.34
CA ASP A 172 -22.80 2.36 13.61
C ASP A 172 -22.69 3.02 12.22
N GLU A 173 -21.47 3.32 11.76
CA GLU A 173 -21.23 4.04 10.51
C GLU A 173 -20.58 3.18 9.43
N GLU A 174 -20.98 3.42 8.18
CA GLU A 174 -20.48 2.75 6.99
C GLU A 174 -20.27 3.76 5.87
N ILE A 175 -19.05 3.80 5.30
CA ILE A 175 -18.69 4.72 4.21
C ILE A 175 -18.00 3.94 3.09
N SER A 176 -18.45 4.16 1.86
CA SER A 176 -17.80 3.64 0.65
C SER A 176 -17.21 4.79 -0.17
N TYR A 177 -15.97 4.65 -0.62
CA TYR A 177 -15.25 5.70 -1.34
C TYR A 177 -14.20 5.10 -2.27
N LYS A 178 -13.60 5.96 -3.09
CA LYS A 178 -12.44 5.61 -3.92
C LYS A 178 -11.16 6.12 -3.26
N ALA A 179 -10.13 5.29 -3.28
CA ALA A 179 -8.78 5.61 -2.85
C ALA A 179 -7.78 5.31 -3.97
N PHE A 180 -6.56 5.82 -3.81
CA PHE A 180 -5.49 5.62 -4.78
C PHE A 180 -4.21 5.21 -4.09
N ALA A 181 -3.41 4.38 -4.74
CA ALA A 181 -2.01 4.20 -4.40
C ALA A 181 -1.14 4.77 -5.51
N VAL A 182 -0.12 5.53 -5.12
CA VAL A 182 0.87 6.12 -6.02
C VAL A 182 2.19 5.39 -5.84
N TYR A 183 2.69 4.82 -6.92
CA TYR A 183 4.00 4.18 -6.95
C TYR A 183 4.99 5.04 -7.75
N PRO A 184 6.18 5.33 -7.21
CA PRO A 184 7.22 5.98 -7.99
C PRO A 184 7.68 5.04 -9.10
N GLN A 185 7.68 5.50 -10.36
CA GLN A 185 7.98 4.68 -11.54
C GLN A 185 9.37 4.00 -11.48
N TYR A 186 10.31 4.56 -10.71
CA TYR A 186 11.70 4.13 -10.67
C TYR A 186 12.08 3.25 -9.48
N ASP A 187 11.18 3.09 -8.51
CA ASP A 187 11.46 2.30 -7.32
C ASP A 187 10.25 1.44 -6.97
N LEU A 188 10.25 0.24 -7.55
CA LEU A 188 9.20 -0.74 -7.36
C LEU A 188 9.23 -1.38 -5.95
N LYS A 189 10.35 -1.22 -5.25
CA LYS A 189 10.49 -1.64 -3.86
C LYS A 189 10.02 -0.56 -2.89
N ALA A 190 9.82 0.67 -3.36
CA ALA A 190 9.26 1.72 -2.56
C ALA A 190 7.85 1.34 -2.10
N LEU A 191 7.52 1.78 -0.88
CA LEU A 191 6.18 1.69 -0.34
C LEU A 191 5.24 2.56 -1.18
N PRO A 192 4.01 2.11 -1.45
CA PRO A 192 3.01 2.96 -2.06
C PRO A 192 2.71 4.16 -1.16
N ILE A 193 2.43 5.29 -1.80
CA ILE A 193 1.84 6.43 -1.12
C ILE A 193 0.33 6.33 -1.35
N ILE A 194 -0.40 6.05 -0.29
CA ILE A 194 -1.85 5.90 -0.32
C ILE A 194 -2.51 7.26 -0.17
N ILE A 195 -3.51 7.53 -1.00
CA ILE A 195 -4.35 8.71 -0.95
C ILE A 195 -5.73 8.23 -0.58
N ASP A 196 -6.05 8.31 0.70
CA ASP A 196 -7.30 7.83 1.27
C ASP A 196 -8.09 9.01 1.85
N PRO A 197 -9.29 9.34 1.33
CA PRO A 197 -10.08 10.47 1.81
C PRO A 197 -10.71 10.24 3.20
N VAL A 198 -10.89 9.00 3.64
CA VAL A 198 -11.54 8.65 4.91
C VAL A 198 -10.53 8.23 5.96
N ILE A 199 -9.40 7.62 5.60
CA ILE A 199 -8.33 7.23 6.52
C ILE A 199 -7.03 7.97 6.13
N PRO A 200 -6.93 9.29 6.31
CA PRO A 200 -5.79 10.09 5.84
C PRO A 200 -4.44 9.60 6.41
N GLN A 201 -4.45 9.08 7.64
CA GLN A 201 -3.28 8.60 8.37
C GLN A 201 -2.79 7.21 7.94
N ILE A 202 -3.43 6.56 6.95
CA ILE A 202 -3.09 5.20 6.52
C ILE A 202 -1.63 5.02 6.10
N ASN A 203 -0.97 6.08 5.61
CA ASN A 203 0.45 6.04 5.25
C ASN A 203 1.39 5.88 6.46
N ILE A 204 0.94 6.17 7.68
CA ILE A 204 1.74 5.90 8.88
C ILE A 204 1.97 4.38 8.98
N LEU A 205 0.94 3.58 8.74
CA LEU A 205 1.02 2.11 8.78
C LEU A 205 1.93 1.53 7.71
N ALA A 206 1.98 2.14 6.52
CA ALA A 206 2.90 1.72 5.47
C ALA A 206 4.36 1.86 5.92
N ASN A 207 4.66 2.87 6.72
CA ASN A 207 6.02 3.16 7.20
C ASN A 207 6.37 2.45 8.50
N ASP A 208 5.38 2.00 9.27
CA ASP A 208 5.65 1.15 10.41
C ASP A 208 6.25 -0.17 9.88
N LYS A 209 7.45 -0.52 10.34
CA LYS A 209 8.18 -1.74 9.96
C LYS A 209 7.55 -2.99 10.61
N LEU A 210 6.25 -3.13 10.43
CA LEU A 210 5.44 -4.16 11.05
C LEU A 210 5.49 -5.44 10.25
N PRO A 211 5.31 -6.59 10.91
CA PRO A 211 5.21 -7.85 10.20
C PRO A 211 4.06 -7.80 9.19
N PRO A 212 4.25 -8.33 7.98
CA PRO A 212 3.18 -8.41 6.99
C PRO A 212 2.03 -9.29 7.48
N VAL A 213 0.81 -8.96 7.08
CA VAL A 213 -0.39 -9.75 7.36
C VAL A 213 -0.83 -10.46 6.09
N SER A 214 -0.88 -11.78 6.13
CA SER A 214 -1.38 -12.57 5.01
C SER A 214 -2.89 -12.36 4.84
N SER A 215 -3.29 -11.84 3.68
CA SER A 215 -4.67 -11.79 3.18
C SER A 215 -4.86 -12.88 2.11
N PRO A 216 -6.03 -13.55 2.00
CA PRO A 216 -7.29 -13.25 2.67
C PRO A 216 -7.41 -13.87 4.07
N TRP A 217 -8.08 -13.13 4.97
CA TRP A 217 -8.36 -13.58 6.34
C TRP A 217 -9.15 -14.89 6.39
N TYR A 218 -9.95 -15.21 5.36
CA TYR A 218 -10.65 -16.49 5.26
C TYR A 218 -9.68 -17.69 5.22
N ASP A 219 -8.58 -17.58 4.45
CA ASP A 219 -7.56 -18.63 4.38
C ASP A 219 -6.80 -18.73 5.69
N TYR A 220 -6.64 -17.60 6.39
CA TYR A 220 -6.10 -17.56 7.75
C TYR A 220 -7.01 -18.30 8.75
N ILE A 221 -8.29 -17.93 8.87
CA ILE A 221 -9.24 -18.48 9.87
C ILE A 221 -9.66 -19.93 9.58
N SER A 222 -9.68 -20.34 8.32
CA SER A 222 -9.91 -21.74 7.94
C SER A 222 -8.63 -22.57 8.02
N GLY A 223 -7.48 -21.89 8.15
CA GLY A 223 -6.16 -22.46 8.20
C GLY A 223 -5.85 -23.13 9.53
N SER A 224 -4.93 -24.09 9.42
CA SER A 224 -4.32 -24.82 10.54
C SER A 224 -3.74 -23.86 11.60
N HIS A 225 -3.18 -22.73 11.15
CA HIS A 225 -2.55 -21.71 11.99
C HIS A 225 -3.56 -21.02 12.92
N TYR A 226 -4.73 -20.61 12.42
CA TYR A 226 -5.77 -19.97 13.26
C TYR A 226 -6.24 -20.87 14.40
N TRP A 227 -6.45 -22.17 14.14
CA TRP A 227 -6.87 -23.10 15.18
C TRP A 227 -5.81 -23.31 16.25
N LYS A 228 -4.53 -23.33 15.85
CA LYS A 228 -3.42 -23.37 16.80
C LYS A 228 -3.34 -22.08 17.62
N MET A 229 -3.54 -20.92 17.01
CA MET A 229 -3.68 -19.64 17.72
C MET A 229 -4.81 -19.71 18.75
N GLN A 230 -6.01 -20.12 18.33
CA GLN A 230 -7.17 -20.25 19.23
C GLN A 230 -6.90 -21.20 20.40
N LYS A 231 -6.20 -22.31 20.15
CA LYS A 231 -5.76 -23.23 21.21
C LYS A 231 -4.76 -22.57 22.16
N ASN A 232 -3.74 -21.90 21.63
CA ASN A 232 -2.73 -21.18 22.42
C ASN A 232 -3.37 -20.11 23.31
N ILE A 233 -4.24 -19.27 22.74
CA ILE A 233 -5.01 -18.25 23.47
C ILE A 233 -5.79 -18.89 24.63
N LYS A 234 -6.52 -19.98 24.39
CA LYS A 234 -7.26 -20.69 25.44
C LYS A 234 -6.35 -21.22 26.55
N GLU A 235 -5.21 -21.80 26.18
CA GLU A 235 -4.24 -22.30 27.15
C GLU A 235 -3.65 -21.17 28.01
N ARG A 236 -3.37 -20.00 27.42
CA ARG A 236 -2.89 -18.82 28.17
C ARG A 236 -3.94 -18.26 29.12
N ILE A 237 -5.21 -18.19 28.69
CA ILE A 237 -6.33 -17.79 29.57
C ILE A 237 -6.36 -18.70 30.80
N ILE A 238 -6.31 -20.02 30.60
CA ILE A 238 -6.36 -21.01 31.69
C ILE A 238 -5.17 -20.83 32.64
N LYS A 239 -4.00 -20.46 32.12
CA LYS A 239 -2.77 -20.23 32.89
C LYS A 239 -2.65 -18.82 33.47
N ASN A 240 -3.59 -17.92 33.16
CA ASN A 240 -3.50 -16.50 33.49
C ASN A 240 -2.19 -15.85 32.98
N GLU A 241 -1.75 -16.27 31.79
CA GLU A 241 -0.59 -15.71 31.08
C GLU A 241 -1.02 -14.55 30.16
N PRO A 242 -0.15 -13.56 29.92
CA PRO A 242 -0.46 -12.47 28.99
C PRO A 242 -0.69 -13.03 27.59
N MET A 243 -1.70 -12.50 26.90
CA MET A 243 -2.12 -12.95 25.57
C MET A 243 -1.04 -12.74 24.50
N VAL A 244 -0.30 -11.64 24.62
CA VAL A 244 0.89 -11.35 23.83
C VAL A 244 2.10 -11.56 24.76
N PRO A 245 3.12 -12.34 24.37
CA PRO A 245 4.36 -12.44 25.12
C PRO A 245 4.97 -11.06 25.40
N ASN A 246 5.56 -10.89 26.58
CA ASN A 246 6.20 -9.64 26.98
C ASN A 246 7.39 -9.25 26.10
N ASP A 247 8.01 -10.24 25.45
CA ASP A 247 9.14 -10.13 24.52
C ASP A 247 8.71 -10.17 23.05
N ALA A 248 7.41 -10.11 22.78
CA ALA A 248 6.90 -10.21 21.43
C ALA A 248 7.26 -8.97 20.59
N PRO A 249 7.70 -9.14 19.32
CA PRO A 249 8.09 -8.03 18.47
C PRO A 249 6.94 -7.06 18.20
N ILE A 250 7.28 -5.86 17.72
CA ILE A 250 6.30 -4.82 17.43
C ILE A 250 5.25 -5.34 16.44
N GLY A 251 3.99 -5.26 16.87
CA GLY A 251 2.83 -5.67 16.09
C GLY A 251 2.50 -7.17 16.14
N HIS A 252 3.06 -7.90 17.11
CA HIS A 252 2.67 -9.27 17.41
C HIS A 252 1.29 -9.33 18.09
N LEU A 253 0.41 -10.17 17.56
CA LEU A 253 -0.88 -10.48 18.16
C LEU A 253 -0.85 -11.76 18.97
N PRO A 254 -1.86 -11.97 19.84
CA PRO A 254 -2.06 -13.26 20.47
C PRO A 254 -2.10 -14.39 19.43
N GLY A 255 -1.15 -15.32 19.52
CA GLY A 255 -1.02 -16.49 18.66
C GLY A 255 -0.12 -16.34 17.44
N ASP A 256 0.52 -15.19 17.22
CA ASP A 256 1.58 -15.06 16.21
C ASP A 256 2.85 -15.86 16.54
N GLU A 257 3.04 -16.21 17.81
CA GLU A 257 4.14 -17.06 18.29
C GLU A 257 3.99 -18.52 17.88
N VAL A 258 2.84 -18.88 17.32
CA VAL A 258 2.54 -20.24 16.88
C VAL A 258 3.38 -20.56 15.64
N ASN A 259 4.54 -21.15 15.89
CA ASN A 259 5.41 -21.66 14.86
C ASN A 259 4.70 -22.77 14.05
N GLU A 260 4.80 -22.74 12.72
CA GLU A 260 4.11 -23.69 11.84
C GLU A 260 4.51 -25.15 12.09
N SER A 261 5.68 -25.38 12.70
CA SER A 261 6.27 -26.68 12.98
C SER A 261 5.55 -27.53 14.04
N ILE A 262 4.56 -26.97 14.75
CA ILE A 262 3.72 -27.77 15.65
C ILE A 262 2.78 -28.61 14.79
N GLU A 263 3.07 -29.90 14.62
CA GLU A 263 2.17 -30.85 13.95
C GLU A 263 0.79 -30.74 14.60
N LEU A 264 -0.22 -30.32 13.82
CA LEU A 264 -1.59 -30.39 14.30
C LEU A 264 -1.93 -31.84 14.46
N ASP A 265 -2.23 -32.21 15.70
CA ASP A 265 -2.84 -33.50 15.99
C ASP A 265 -4.10 -33.61 15.14
N ARG A 266 -4.09 -34.51 14.14
CA ARG A 266 -5.17 -34.69 13.17
C ARG A 266 -6.52 -34.90 13.86
N GLU A 267 -6.51 -35.42 15.09
CA GLU A 267 -7.70 -35.62 15.91
C GLU A 267 -8.38 -34.31 16.29
N PHE A 268 -7.62 -33.26 16.63
CA PHE A 268 -8.19 -31.95 16.98
C PHE A 268 -8.89 -31.33 15.76
N TYR A 269 -8.26 -31.36 14.59
CA TYR A 269 -8.82 -30.82 13.35
C TYR A 269 -10.12 -31.54 12.93
N ASN A 270 -10.16 -32.87 13.08
CA ASN A 270 -11.35 -33.66 12.71
C ASN A 270 -12.52 -33.50 13.69
N SER A 271 -12.27 -33.09 14.94
CA SER A 271 -13.32 -32.90 15.96
C SER A 271 -14.22 -31.69 15.69
N PHE A 272 -13.73 -30.68 14.95
CA PHE A 272 -14.48 -29.47 14.62
C PHE A 272 -15.20 -29.55 13.26
N ARG A 273 -14.67 -30.32 12.30
CA ARG A 273 -15.29 -30.47 10.97
C ARG A 273 -16.59 -31.28 10.98
N ASN A 274 -16.78 -32.11 12.01
CA ASN A 274 -17.92 -33.02 12.14
C ASN A 274 -19.01 -32.49 13.10
N LYS A 275 -18.98 -31.20 13.45
CA LYS A 275 -20.03 -30.48 14.17
C LYS A 275 -20.64 -29.42 13.27
#